data_AF-A0A9R0YEH5-F1
#
_entry.id   AF-A0A9R0YEH5-F1
#
_cell.length_a   1.000
_cell.length_b   1.000
_cell.length_c   1.000
_cell.angle_alpha   90.00
_cell.angle_beta   90.00
_cell.angle_gamma   90.00
#
_symmetry.space_group_name_H-M   'P 1'
#
loop_
_entity.id
_entity.type
_entity.pdbx_description
1 polymer ?
#
loop_
_entity_poly.entity_id
_entity_poly.type
_entity_poly.pdbx_seq_one_letter_code
_entity_poly.pdbx_strand_id
1 'polypeptide(L)'
;MGLPWYRVHTVVLNDPGRLLVVHIMHTALVSGWAGSMALYELAVFDPSDPVLDPMWRQGMFVIPFMTRLGITDSWGGWSISGGTVTNPGIWSYEGVAGVACFGFGAFHVTGLYGPGIWVSDPYGLTGKVQAVNPAWGAEGFDPFVPGGIASHHIAAAFVVAGTMWYGSATTPIELFGPTRYQWDQGYFQQEIYRRVSNGLAEDLSLSEAWSKIPEKLAFYDYIGNNPAKGGLFRAGSMDNGDGIAVGWLGHPVFRDKEGRELFVRRMPTFLKHFRLFW
;
A
#
# COMPACT_ATOMS: atom_id res chain seq x y z
N MET A 1 -3.96 -33.20 34.97
CA MET A 1 -3.07 -32.79 33.86
C MET A 1 -3.28 -31.31 33.61
N GLY A 2 -2.21 -30.52 33.46
CA GLY A 2 -2.32 -29.09 33.14
C GLY A 2 -2.82 -28.85 31.71
N LEU A 3 -3.09 -27.58 31.37
CA LEU A 3 -3.44 -27.19 30.00
C LEU A 3 -2.24 -27.39 29.05
N PRO A 4 -2.44 -27.97 27.85
CA PRO A 4 -1.42 -27.95 26.79
C PRO A 4 -1.07 -26.52 26.35
N TRP A 5 0.18 -26.29 25.94
CA TRP A 5 0.71 -24.96 25.60
C TRP A 5 -0.09 -24.19 24.54
N TYR A 6 -0.68 -24.87 23.56
CA TYR A 6 -1.47 -24.27 22.49
C TYR A 6 -2.92 -23.94 22.92
N ARG A 7 -3.30 -24.26 24.16
CA ARG A 7 -4.64 -23.96 24.72
C ARG A 7 -4.60 -22.91 25.83
N VAL A 8 -3.46 -22.29 26.10
CA VAL A 8 -3.33 -21.37 27.26
C VAL A 8 -4.30 -20.19 27.22
N HIS A 9 -4.71 -19.71 26.03
CA HIS A 9 -5.68 -18.62 25.90
C HIS A 9 -7.14 -19.05 26.10
N THR A 10 -7.47 -20.35 26.22
CA THR A 10 -8.86 -20.76 26.46
C THR A 10 -9.36 -20.38 27.86
N VAL A 11 -8.49 -19.87 28.74
CA VAL A 11 -8.84 -19.46 30.11
C VAL A 11 -9.68 -18.19 30.16
N VAL A 12 -9.58 -17.29 29.17
CA VAL A 12 -10.33 -16.00 29.16
C VAL A 12 -11.73 -16.11 28.53
N LEU A 13 -12.07 -17.31 28.10
CA LEU A 13 -13.24 -17.60 27.29
C LEU A 13 -14.57 -17.45 28.04
N ASN A 14 -14.63 -17.90 29.29
CA ASN A 14 -15.74 -17.68 30.23
C ASN A 14 -15.43 -16.49 31.15
N ASP A 15 -14.57 -15.55 30.73
CA ASP A 15 -14.18 -14.42 31.57
C ASP A 15 -14.21 -13.14 30.71
N PRO A 16 -15.40 -12.54 30.51
CA PRO A 16 -15.57 -11.36 29.66
C PRO A 16 -14.69 -10.18 30.09
N GLY A 17 -14.40 -10.04 31.39
CA GLY A 17 -13.51 -9.01 31.91
C GLY A 17 -12.08 -9.22 31.40
N ARG A 18 -11.51 -10.42 31.57
CA ARG A 18 -10.17 -10.72 31.06
C ARG A 18 -10.12 -10.78 29.53
N LEU A 19 -11.19 -11.25 28.89
CA LEU A 19 -11.31 -11.25 27.44
C LEU A 19 -11.23 -9.81 26.89
N LEU A 20 -11.91 -8.86 27.52
CA LEU A 20 -11.80 -7.46 27.15
C LEU A 20 -10.38 -6.93 27.36
N VAL A 21 -9.73 -7.24 28.49
CA VAL A 21 -8.35 -6.81 28.76
C VAL A 21 -7.38 -7.31 27.68
N VAL A 22 -7.49 -8.55 27.23
CA VAL A 22 -6.63 -9.05 26.15
C VAL A 22 -6.96 -8.41 24.79
N HIS A 23 -8.21 -8.03 24.54
CA HIS A 23 -8.55 -7.24 23.35
C HIS A 23 -7.93 -5.85 23.41
N ILE A 24 -7.98 -5.17 24.56
CA ILE A 24 -7.32 -3.87 24.76
C ILE A 24 -5.81 -3.99 24.56
N MET A 25 -5.20 -5.04 25.10
CA MET A 25 -3.77 -5.32 24.91
C MET A 25 -3.45 -5.51 23.42
N HIS A 26 -4.23 -6.34 22.72
CA HIS A 26 -4.04 -6.55 21.28
C HIS A 26 -4.19 -5.25 20.48
N THR A 27 -5.22 -4.44 20.77
CA THR A 27 -5.42 -3.13 20.13
C THR A 27 -4.25 -2.19 20.41
N ALA A 28 -3.75 -2.14 21.65
CA ALA A 28 -2.58 -1.33 21.99
C ALA A 28 -1.33 -1.77 21.22
N LEU A 29 -1.11 -3.08 21.05
CA LEU A 29 -0.01 -3.61 20.24
C LEU A 29 -0.13 -3.22 18.76
N VAL A 30 -1.33 -3.31 18.18
CA VAL A 30 -1.59 -2.94 16.78
C VAL A 30 -1.43 -1.43 16.57
N SER A 31 -1.97 -0.59 17.47
CA SER A 31 -1.80 0.87 17.41
C SER A 31 -0.34 1.27 17.59
N GLY A 32 0.36 0.65 18.54
CA GLY A 32 1.79 0.86 18.76
C GLY A 32 2.63 0.47 17.54
N TRP A 33 2.31 -0.65 16.88
CA TRP A 33 2.92 -1.03 15.61
C TRP A 33 2.67 0.01 14.52
N ALA A 34 1.42 0.47 14.35
CA ALA A 34 1.07 1.44 13.32
C ALA A 34 1.83 2.77 13.49
N GLY A 35 1.88 3.29 14.73
CA GLY A 35 2.64 4.48 15.04
C GLY A 35 4.15 4.30 14.83
N SER A 36 4.71 3.18 15.30
CA SER A 36 6.15 2.88 15.14
C SER A 36 6.54 2.71 13.67
N MET A 37 5.70 2.05 12.87
CA MET A 37 5.94 1.87 11.44
C MET A 37 5.88 3.20 10.69
N ALA A 38 4.91 4.07 11.02
CA ALA A 38 4.81 5.40 10.43
C ALA A 38 6.03 6.26 10.77
N LEU A 39 6.48 6.25 12.03
CA LEU A 39 7.71 6.95 12.44
C LEU A 39 8.96 6.41 11.73
N TYR A 40 9.05 5.09 11.56
CA TYR A 40 10.15 4.48 10.82
C TYR A 40 10.15 4.92 9.35
N GLU A 41 9.01 4.87 8.67
CA GLU A 41 8.88 5.32 7.28
C GLU A 41 9.23 6.80 7.13
N LEU A 42 8.70 7.66 8.01
CA LEU A 42 9.03 9.09 7.99
C LEU A 42 10.50 9.39 8.22
N ALA A 43 11.21 8.53 8.97
CA ALA A 43 12.64 8.71 9.22
C ALA A 43 13.52 8.35 8.00
N VAL A 44 13.01 7.58 7.04
CA VAL A 44 13.79 7.09 5.89
C VAL A 44 13.22 7.53 4.53
N PHE A 45 11.99 8.05 4.49
CA PHE A 45 11.33 8.51 3.28
C PHE A 45 11.99 9.77 2.73
N ASP A 46 12.30 9.77 1.43
CA ASP A 46 12.76 10.92 0.68
C ASP A 46 11.59 11.57 -0.08
N PRO A 47 11.14 12.77 0.30
CA PRO A 47 10.04 13.47 -0.36
C PRO A 47 10.48 14.31 -1.57
N SER A 48 11.75 14.26 -1.99
CA SER A 48 12.33 15.22 -2.95
C SER A 48 11.83 15.08 -4.39
N ASP A 49 11.49 13.86 -4.84
CA ASP A 49 11.03 13.60 -6.20
C ASP A 49 9.76 12.73 -6.26
N PRO A 50 8.56 13.32 -6.29
CA PRO A 50 7.31 12.56 -6.42
C PRO A 50 7.06 12.02 -7.84
N VAL A 51 7.95 12.29 -8.81
CA VAL A 51 7.84 11.86 -10.20
C VAL A 51 8.56 10.53 -10.42
N LEU A 52 9.86 10.48 -10.11
CA LEU A 52 10.70 9.29 -10.36
C LEU A 52 11.09 8.51 -9.10
N ASP A 53 10.96 9.11 -7.91
CA ASP A 53 11.15 8.42 -6.62
C ASP A 53 9.93 8.50 -5.69
N PRO A 54 8.70 8.13 -6.15
CA PRO A 54 7.51 8.15 -5.30
C PRO A 54 7.56 7.08 -4.19
N MET A 55 6.70 7.22 -3.18
CA MET A 55 6.66 6.35 -1.98
C MET A 55 6.67 4.83 -2.25
N TRP A 56 6.05 4.36 -3.33
CA TRP A 56 6.01 2.94 -3.68
C TRP A 56 7.34 2.40 -4.23
N ARG A 57 8.23 3.27 -4.73
CA ARG A 57 9.61 2.92 -5.11
C ARG A 57 10.46 2.62 -3.88
N GLN A 58 10.34 3.50 -2.88
CA GLN A 58 11.10 3.48 -1.64
C GLN A 58 10.68 2.39 -0.64
N GLY A 59 9.66 1.60 -0.96
CA GLY A 59 9.16 0.53 -0.10
C GLY A 59 8.32 1.01 1.08
N MET A 60 7.67 2.18 0.94
CA MET A 60 6.75 2.69 1.96
C MET A 60 5.47 1.86 1.98
N PHE A 61 5.01 1.49 3.17
CA PHE A 61 3.85 0.64 3.37
C PHE A 61 2.69 1.41 4.01
N VAL A 62 2.89 2.19 5.08
CA VAL A 62 1.81 2.88 5.81
C VAL A 62 1.56 4.31 5.33
N ILE A 63 2.56 5.01 4.78
CA ILE A 63 2.39 6.34 4.14
C ILE A 63 1.29 6.33 3.06
N PRO A 64 1.20 5.34 2.15
CA PRO A 64 0.09 5.21 1.20
C PRO A 64 -1.30 5.21 1.86
N PHE A 65 -1.46 4.54 3.00
CA PHE A 65 -2.75 4.43 3.68
C PHE A 65 -3.16 5.73 4.35
N MET A 66 -2.22 6.44 4.96
CA MET A 66 -2.44 7.79 5.51
C MET A 66 -2.82 8.77 4.40
N THR A 67 -2.07 8.75 3.30
CA THR A 67 -2.26 9.63 2.14
C THR A 67 -3.61 9.40 1.47
N ARG A 68 -4.04 8.14 1.34
CA ARG A 68 -5.36 7.79 0.79
C ARG A 68 -6.53 8.43 1.54
N LEU A 69 -6.34 8.76 2.82
CA LEU A 69 -7.34 9.38 3.69
C LEU A 69 -7.13 10.88 3.91
N GLY A 70 -6.24 11.51 3.13
CA GLY A 70 -6.07 12.97 3.12
C GLY A 70 -4.92 13.50 3.99
N ILE A 71 -4.09 12.64 4.56
CA ILE A 71 -2.87 13.07 5.25
C ILE A 71 -1.75 13.19 4.22
N THR A 72 -1.48 14.41 3.76
CA THR A 72 -0.53 14.67 2.65
C THR A 72 0.69 15.47 3.05
N ASP A 73 0.68 16.07 4.24
CA ASP A 73 1.65 17.07 4.64
C ASP A 73 2.43 16.64 5.89
N SER A 74 3.68 17.10 5.99
CA SER A 74 4.61 16.79 7.08
C SER A 74 4.99 18.05 7.86
N TRP A 75 5.24 17.90 9.17
CA TRP A 75 5.89 18.93 10.01
C TRP A 75 7.31 19.27 9.54
N GLY A 76 7.92 18.44 8.72
CA GLY A 76 9.16 18.72 7.98
C GLY A 76 9.02 19.73 6.85
N GLY A 77 7.81 20.26 6.61
CA GLY A 77 7.57 21.35 5.67
C GLY A 77 7.42 20.93 4.21
N TRP A 78 7.12 19.66 3.95
CA TRP A 78 6.88 19.10 2.62
C TRP A 78 5.48 18.50 2.51
N SER A 79 4.97 18.45 1.28
CA SER A 79 3.74 17.74 0.89
C SER A 79 4.10 16.61 -0.06
N ILE A 80 3.36 15.51 0.01
CA ILE A 80 3.57 14.31 -0.81
C ILE A 80 3.43 14.57 -2.32
N SER A 81 2.83 15.70 -2.69
CA SER A 81 2.70 16.18 -4.06
C SER A 81 3.91 16.99 -4.56
N GLY A 82 4.98 17.11 -3.76
CA GLY A 82 6.21 17.86 -4.08
C GLY A 82 6.19 19.34 -3.69
N GLY A 83 5.14 19.80 -3.01
CA GLY A 83 5.04 21.18 -2.53
C GLY A 83 5.74 21.42 -1.20
N THR A 84 6.07 22.68 -0.91
CA THR A 84 6.49 23.13 0.43
C THR A 84 5.30 23.58 1.26
N VAL A 85 5.24 23.21 2.53
CA VAL A 85 4.13 23.52 3.44
C VAL A 85 4.64 24.30 4.64
N THR A 86 4.06 25.46 4.93
CA THR A 86 4.46 26.28 6.08
C THR A 86 3.71 25.89 7.37
N ASN A 87 2.44 25.47 7.25
CA ASN A 87 1.63 25.05 8.39
C ASN A 87 0.75 23.85 8.01
N PRO A 88 1.25 22.62 8.18
CA PRO A 88 0.49 21.39 7.92
C PRO A 88 -0.58 21.10 8.99
N GLY A 89 -0.69 21.94 10.04
CA GLY A 89 -1.62 21.73 11.15
C GLY A 89 -1.25 20.53 12.03
N ILE A 90 -2.22 20.09 12.84
CA ILE A 90 -2.01 18.98 13.79
C ILE A 90 -2.04 17.62 13.09
N TRP A 91 -2.82 17.48 12.02
CA TRP A 91 -3.02 16.21 11.30
C TRP A 91 -2.02 16.05 10.14
N SER A 92 -0.73 16.14 10.45
CA SER A 92 0.36 15.72 9.57
C SER A 92 0.64 14.22 9.70
N TYR A 93 1.55 13.68 8.89
CA TYR A 93 2.03 12.30 9.08
C TYR A 93 2.57 12.05 10.49
N GLU A 94 3.35 12.98 11.05
CA GLU A 94 3.89 12.90 12.41
C GLU A 94 2.77 12.99 13.46
N GLY A 95 1.79 13.85 13.24
CA GLY A 95 0.64 13.98 14.15
C GLY A 95 -0.18 12.70 14.24
N VAL A 96 -0.47 12.07 13.09
CA VAL A 96 -1.18 10.78 13.04
C VAL A 96 -0.33 9.66 13.64
N ALA A 97 0.97 9.60 13.33
CA ALA A 97 1.89 8.63 13.91
C ALA A 97 1.97 8.77 15.44
N GLY A 98 2.03 10.00 15.95
CA GLY A 98 2.02 10.31 17.38
C GLY A 98 0.73 9.88 18.07
N VAL A 99 -0.43 10.15 17.47
CA VAL A 99 -1.72 9.71 18.02
C VAL A 99 -1.86 8.17 17.98
N ALA A 100 -1.38 7.50 16.92
CA ALA A 100 -1.38 6.04 16.85
C ALA A 100 -0.41 5.41 17.87
N CYS A 101 0.78 5.99 18.05
CA CYS A 101 1.82 5.49 18.95
C CYS A 101 1.52 5.74 20.44
N PHE A 102 1.02 6.94 20.77
CA PHE A 102 0.83 7.39 22.14
C PHE A 102 -0.65 7.47 22.54
N GLY A 103 -1.53 7.85 21.61
CA GLY A 103 -2.87 8.31 21.93
C GLY A 103 -3.84 7.24 22.46
N PHE A 104 -3.76 6.00 21.98
CA PHE A 104 -4.60 4.93 22.51
C PHE A 104 -4.25 4.59 23.97
N GLY A 105 -2.96 4.41 24.28
CA GLY A 105 -2.51 4.11 25.64
C GLY A 105 -2.67 5.28 26.60
N ALA A 106 -2.24 6.49 26.19
CA ALA A 106 -2.12 7.63 27.08
C ALA A 106 -3.40 8.45 27.28
N PHE A 107 -4.37 8.38 26.35
CA PHE A 107 -5.64 9.11 26.48
C PHE A 107 -6.84 8.19 26.66
N HIS A 108 -6.96 7.11 25.89
CA HIS A 108 -8.10 6.20 25.96
C HIS A 108 -7.99 5.21 27.14
N VAL A 109 -6.86 4.50 27.27
CA VAL A 109 -6.68 3.45 28.31
C VAL A 109 -6.50 4.02 29.71
N THR A 110 -5.70 5.08 29.89
CA THR A 110 -5.49 5.74 31.20
C THR A 110 -6.70 6.54 31.69
N GLY A 111 -7.66 6.83 30.82
CA GLY A 111 -8.79 7.71 31.12
C GLY A 111 -8.45 9.21 31.15
N LEU A 112 -7.28 9.63 30.68
CA LEU A 112 -6.85 11.04 30.72
C LEU A 112 -7.71 11.96 29.81
N TYR A 113 -8.16 11.46 28.66
CA TYR A 113 -9.05 12.18 27.72
C TYR A 113 -10.00 11.25 26.94
N GLY A 114 -10.14 9.99 27.36
CA GLY A 114 -11.07 8.99 26.81
C GLY A 114 -11.78 8.21 27.93
N PRO A 115 -12.75 7.33 27.63
CA PRO A 115 -13.65 6.74 28.63
C PRO A 115 -13.00 5.71 29.56
N GLY A 116 -11.68 5.49 29.49
CA GLY A 116 -11.01 4.41 30.18
C GLY A 116 -11.36 3.04 29.56
N ILE A 117 -11.16 1.99 30.34
CA ILE A 117 -11.48 0.62 29.95
C ILE A 117 -12.48 0.02 30.94
N TRP A 118 -13.32 -0.88 30.45
CA TRP A 118 -14.27 -1.58 31.31
C TRP A 118 -13.56 -2.62 32.18
N VAL A 119 -13.92 -2.66 33.46
CA VAL A 119 -13.38 -3.56 34.49
C VAL A 119 -14.56 -4.35 35.08
N SER A 120 -14.40 -5.67 35.24
CA SER A 120 -15.46 -6.58 35.70
C SER A 120 -14.93 -7.52 36.79
N ASP A 121 -15.85 -8.05 37.59
CA ASP A 121 -15.57 -8.95 38.70
C ASP A 121 -15.37 -10.41 38.24
N PRO A 122 -14.88 -11.31 39.12
CA PRO A 122 -14.40 -12.65 38.76
C PRO A 122 -15.43 -13.64 38.21
N TYR A 123 -16.73 -13.32 38.16
CA TYR A 123 -17.79 -14.31 37.96
C TYR A 123 -18.59 -14.11 36.67
N GLY A 124 -17.91 -13.86 35.55
CA GLY A 124 -18.48 -13.87 34.19
C GLY A 124 -18.94 -15.25 33.68
N LEU A 125 -19.87 -15.88 34.39
CA LEU A 125 -19.84 -17.31 34.71
C LEU A 125 -20.06 -18.37 33.62
N THR A 126 -20.27 -18.12 32.32
CA THR A 126 -20.53 -19.23 31.35
C THR A 126 -20.19 -19.03 29.85
N GLY A 127 -19.07 -18.39 29.47
CA GLY A 127 -18.56 -18.38 28.06
C GLY A 127 -17.73 -19.60 27.54
N LYS A 128 -18.31 -20.38 26.62
CA LYS A 128 -17.72 -21.48 25.80
C LYS A 128 -16.57 -21.28 24.79
N VAL A 129 -15.64 -22.23 24.57
CA VAL A 129 -14.78 -22.31 23.34
C VAL A 129 -15.55 -23.27 22.48
N GLN A 130 -15.89 -22.83 21.29
CA GLN A 130 -16.43 -23.70 20.27
C GLN A 130 -15.78 -23.32 18.94
N ALA A 131 -15.52 -24.32 18.10
CA ALA A 131 -15.24 -24.03 16.70
C ALA A 131 -16.46 -23.32 16.13
N VAL A 132 -16.24 -22.20 15.46
CA VAL A 132 -17.29 -21.43 14.83
C VAL A 132 -17.13 -21.61 13.33
N ASN A 133 -18.13 -22.24 12.71
CA ASN A 133 -18.18 -22.31 11.26
C ASN A 133 -18.53 -20.92 10.71
N PRO A 134 -17.90 -20.50 9.59
CA PRO A 134 -18.23 -19.21 8.98
C PRO A 134 -19.69 -19.21 8.53
N ALA A 135 -20.39 -18.11 8.80
CA ALA A 135 -21.76 -17.87 8.36
C ALA A 135 -21.74 -16.98 7.12
N TRP A 136 -22.30 -17.46 6.01
CA TRP A 136 -22.23 -16.78 4.71
C TRP A 136 -23.55 -16.11 4.29
N GLY A 137 -24.65 -16.36 5.01
CA GLY A 137 -25.92 -15.68 4.79
C GLY A 137 -26.00 -14.33 5.51
N ALA A 138 -27.20 -13.71 5.51
CA ALA A 138 -27.43 -12.42 6.13
C ALA A 138 -27.19 -12.42 7.66
N GLU A 139 -27.32 -13.58 8.30
CA GLU A 139 -27.00 -13.79 9.71
C GLU A 139 -25.53 -13.52 10.05
N GLY A 140 -24.62 -13.52 9.06
CA GLY A 140 -23.22 -13.14 9.25
C GLY A 140 -23.01 -11.64 9.55
N PHE A 141 -24.03 -10.80 9.40
CA PHE A 141 -24.01 -9.38 9.77
C PHE A 141 -24.68 -9.09 11.11
N ASP A 142 -25.27 -10.09 11.76
CA ASP A 142 -25.76 -9.96 13.14
C ASP A 142 -24.55 -9.89 14.09
N PRO A 143 -24.37 -8.79 14.85
CA PRO A 143 -23.23 -8.63 15.75
C PRO A 143 -23.16 -9.67 16.88
N PHE A 144 -24.21 -10.47 17.06
CA PHE A 144 -24.27 -11.55 18.04
C PHE A 144 -24.03 -12.95 17.44
N VAL A 145 -23.79 -13.07 16.13
CA VAL A 145 -23.46 -14.34 15.47
C VAL A 145 -21.95 -14.43 15.21
N PRO A 146 -21.21 -15.26 15.98
CA PRO A 146 -19.75 -15.32 15.85
C PRO A 146 -19.28 -15.85 14.49
N GLY A 147 -20.14 -16.58 13.76
CA GLY A 147 -19.88 -17.05 12.38
C GLY A 147 -19.63 -15.90 11.40
N GLY A 148 -20.18 -14.71 11.67
CA GLY A 148 -19.93 -13.48 10.92
C GLY A 148 -18.50 -12.97 11.04
N ILE A 149 -17.84 -13.19 12.18
CA ILE A 149 -16.44 -12.78 12.38
C ILE A 149 -15.53 -13.59 11.47
N ALA A 150 -15.71 -14.91 11.41
CA ALA A 150 -14.91 -15.80 10.57
C ALA A 150 -15.13 -15.53 9.07
N SER A 151 -16.39 -15.39 8.63
CA SER A 151 -16.69 -15.07 7.22
C SER A 151 -16.22 -13.67 6.83
N HIS A 152 -16.34 -12.68 7.73
CA HIS A 152 -15.79 -11.33 7.52
C HIS A 152 -14.28 -11.36 7.30
N HIS A 153 -13.50 -12.02 8.18
CA HIS A 153 -12.04 -12.06 8.04
C HIS A 153 -11.61 -12.78 6.76
N ILE A 154 -12.27 -13.88 6.41
CA ILE A 154 -12.00 -14.61 5.17
C ILE A 154 -12.34 -13.73 3.96
N ALA A 155 -13.56 -13.19 3.89
CA ALA A 155 -14.01 -12.38 2.76
C ALA A 155 -13.18 -11.09 2.63
N ALA A 156 -12.94 -10.39 3.73
CA ALA A 156 -12.14 -9.16 3.74
C ALA A 156 -10.73 -9.42 3.21
N ALA A 157 -10.05 -10.48 3.68
CA ALA A 157 -8.70 -10.83 3.21
C ALA A 157 -8.67 -11.14 1.70
N PHE A 158 -9.62 -11.95 1.20
CA PHE A 158 -9.69 -12.27 -0.22
C PHE A 158 -10.02 -11.04 -1.08
N VAL A 159 -10.94 -10.20 -0.62
CA VAL A 159 -11.36 -8.99 -1.34
C VAL A 159 -10.23 -7.97 -1.40
N VAL A 160 -9.57 -7.65 -0.27
CA VAL A 160 -8.49 -6.65 -0.26
C VAL A 160 -7.25 -7.11 -1.02
N ALA A 161 -6.93 -8.41 -1.00
CA ALA A 161 -5.86 -8.97 -1.81
C ALA A 161 -6.19 -8.84 -3.31
N GLY A 162 -7.44 -9.16 -3.70
CA GLY A 162 -7.92 -8.99 -5.06
C GLY A 162 -7.88 -7.53 -5.52
N THR A 163 -8.46 -6.61 -4.75
CA THR A 163 -8.51 -5.18 -5.14
C THR A 163 -7.14 -4.52 -5.17
N MET A 164 -6.19 -4.96 -4.35
CA MET A 164 -4.80 -4.52 -4.44
C MET A 164 -4.13 -5.06 -5.71
N TRP A 165 -4.31 -6.35 -6.02
CA TRP A 165 -3.64 -6.97 -7.16
C TRP A 165 -4.20 -6.53 -8.53
N TYR A 166 -5.52 -6.39 -8.63
CA TYR A 166 -6.19 -5.97 -9.87
C TYR A 166 -6.28 -4.45 -10.03
N GLY A 167 -6.15 -3.70 -8.94
CA GLY A 167 -6.38 -2.25 -8.90
C GLY A 167 -7.85 -1.90 -8.71
N SER A 168 -8.11 -0.82 -8.00
CA SER A 168 -9.44 -0.29 -7.71
C SER A 168 -9.37 1.20 -7.35
N ALA A 169 -10.51 1.85 -7.14
CA ALA A 169 -10.55 3.23 -6.68
C ALA A 169 -9.85 3.45 -5.32
N THR A 170 -9.69 2.41 -4.49
CA THR A 170 -9.05 2.51 -3.17
C THR A 170 -7.58 2.08 -3.19
N THR A 171 -7.05 1.71 -4.36
CA THR A 171 -5.65 1.29 -4.58
C THR A 171 -5.04 2.05 -5.76
N PRO A 172 -4.96 3.39 -5.68
CA PRO A 172 -4.44 4.23 -6.76
C PRO A 172 -2.94 4.00 -6.98
N ILE A 173 -2.53 4.03 -8.26
CA ILE A 173 -1.16 3.71 -8.69
C ILE A 173 -0.10 4.71 -8.22
N GLU A 174 -0.50 5.93 -7.85
CA GLU A 174 0.42 6.93 -7.30
C GLU A 174 0.83 6.61 -5.86
N LEU A 175 0.02 5.82 -5.15
CA LEU A 175 0.30 5.41 -3.77
C LEU A 175 0.90 4.00 -3.70
N PHE A 176 0.46 3.09 -4.58
CA PHE A 176 0.82 1.67 -4.51
C PHE A 176 1.62 1.15 -5.72
N GLY A 177 1.90 1.99 -6.71
CA GLY A 177 2.54 1.59 -7.97
C GLY A 177 1.56 1.01 -9.00
N PRO A 178 2.00 0.82 -10.26
CA PRO A 178 1.16 0.28 -11.33
C PRO A 178 0.87 -1.21 -11.12
N THR A 179 -0.14 -1.73 -11.83
CA THR A 179 -0.48 -3.17 -11.80
C THR A 179 0.21 -3.91 -12.95
N ARG A 180 0.38 -5.23 -12.79
CA ARG A 180 0.92 -6.07 -13.87
C ARG A 180 0.09 -6.04 -15.15
N TYR A 181 -1.23 -5.83 -15.03
CA TYR A 181 -2.15 -5.85 -16.15
C TYR A 181 -1.94 -4.66 -17.08
N GLN A 182 -1.52 -3.52 -16.53
CA GLN A 182 -1.16 -2.34 -17.30
C GLN A 182 0.07 -2.61 -18.19
N TRP A 183 1.07 -3.36 -17.70
CA TRP A 183 2.19 -3.82 -18.52
C TRP A 183 1.75 -4.84 -19.57
N ASP A 184 1.02 -5.89 -19.15
CA ASP A 184 0.63 -6.99 -20.03
C ASP A 184 -0.21 -6.53 -21.24
N GLN A 185 -1.01 -5.47 -21.06
CA GLN A 185 -1.88 -4.91 -22.08
C GLN A 185 -1.27 -3.70 -22.80
N GLY A 186 -0.06 -3.25 -22.42
CA GLY A 186 0.56 -2.05 -22.99
C GLY A 186 -0.25 -0.78 -22.73
N TYR A 187 -0.87 -0.66 -21.56
CA TYR A 187 -1.80 0.43 -21.22
C TYR A 187 -1.15 1.82 -21.36
N PHE A 188 -0.01 2.04 -20.69
CA PHE A 188 0.71 3.31 -20.75
C PHE A 188 1.37 3.53 -22.11
N GLN A 189 1.91 2.47 -22.72
CA GLN A 189 2.45 2.50 -24.08
C GLN A 189 1.43 3.05 -25.07
N GLN A 190 0.18 2.56 -25.05
CA GLN A 190 -0.88 3.03 -25.94
C GLN A 190 -1.19 4.53 -25.74
N GLU A 191 -1.27 5.00 -24.50
CA GLU A 191 -1.50 6.42 -24.20
C GLU A 191 -0.33 7.30 -24.68
N ILE A 192 0.91 6.84 -24.50
CA ILE A 192 2.10 7.53 -25.01
C ILE A 192 2.02 7.65 -26.54
N TYR A 193 1.77 6.56 -27.26
CA TYR A 193 1.64 6.61 -28.72
C TYR A 193 0.48 7.50 -29.17
N ARG A 194 -0.64 7.51 -28.45
CA ARG A 194 -1.78 8.39 -28.74
C ARG A 194 -1.36 9.86 -28.64
N ARG A 195 -0.66 10.25 -27.57
CA ARG A 195 -0.17 11.63 -27.39
C ARG A 195 0.84 12.04 -28.46
N VAL A 196 1.79 11.16 -28.78
CA VAL A 196 2.77 11.43 -29.84
C VAL A 196 2.06 11.57 -31.19
N SER A 197 1.13 10.67 -31.52
CA SER A 197 0.36 10.71 -32.76
C SER A 197 -0.45 12.00 -32.90
N ASN A 198 -1.08 12.45 -31.81
CA ASN A 198 -1.78 13.73 -31.79
C ASN A 198 -0.83 14.91 -32.01
N GLY A 199 0.35 14.91 -31.37
CA GLY A 199 1.36 15.93 -31.58
C GLY A 199 1.83 16.00 -33.04
N LEU A 200 2.04 14.85 -33.68
CA LEU A 200 2.39 14.77 -35.10
C LEU A 200 1.25 15.29 -36.00
N ALA A 201 -0.01 15.06 -35.62
CA ALA A 201 -1.17 15.58 -36.34
C ALA A 201 -1.34 17.11 -36.18
N GLU A 202 -0.72 17.69 -35.15
CA GLU A 202 -0.61 19.14 -34.91
C GLU A 202 0.68 19.73 -35.53
N ASP A 203 1.26 19.05 -36.53
CA ASP A 203 2.47 19.45 -37.25
C ASP A 203 3.73 19.62 -36.38
N LEU A 204 3.77 19.00 -35.20
CA LEU A 204 5.01 18.93 -34.42
C LEU A 204 5.99 17.96 -35.08
N SER A 205 7.28 18.27 -35.00
CA SER A 205 8.32 17.29 -35.32
C SER A 205 8.28 16.10 -34.35
N LEU A 206 8.86 14.97 -34.76
CA LEU A 206 8.94 13.78 -33.91
C LEU A 206 9.65 14.07 -32.57
N SER A 207 10.72 14.86 -32.61
CA SER A 207 11.47 15.26 -31.40
C SER A 207 10.61 16.10 -30.47
N GLU A 208 9.84 17.06 -31.00
CA GLU A 208 8.94 17.91 -30.21
C GLU A 208 7.80 17.09 -29.60
N ALA A 209 7.18 16.20 -30.39
CA ALA A 209 6.11 15.34 -29.93
C ALA A 209 6.57 14.45 -28.76
N TRP A 210 7.75 13.84 -28.84
CA TRP A 210 8.33 13.05 -27.75
C TRP A 210 8.75 13.89 -26.55
N SER A 211 9.28 15.10 -26.76
CA SER A 211 9.66 16.01 -25.66
C SER A 211 8.48 16.47 -24.81
N LYS A 212 7.25 16.41 -25.35
CA LYS A 212 6.01 16.72 -24.62
C LYS A 212 5.49 15.56 -23.76
N ILE A 213 6.11 14.37 -23.83
CA ILE A 213 5.70 13.23 -22.99
C ILE A 213 6.23 13.44 -21.56
N PRO A 214 5.35 13.44 -20.53
CA PRO A 214 5.81 13.57 -19.15
C PRO A 214 6.67 12.38 -18.72
N GLU A 215 7.76 12.64 -18.02
CA GLU A 215 8.63 11.58 -17.49
C GLU A 215 7.88 10.60 -16.59
N LYS A 216 6.94 11.09 -15.77
CA LYS A 216 6.07 10.24 -14.93
C LYS A 216 5.33 9.18 -15.77
N LEU A 217 4.81 9.57 -16.93
CA LEU A 217 4.08 8.68 -17.82
C LEU A 217 5.01 7.66 -18.47
N ALA A 218 6.19 8.10 -18.91
CA ALA A 218 7.22 7.20 -19.46
C ALA A 218 7.70 6.19 -18.39
N PHE A 219 7.83 6.63 -17.14
CA PHE A 219 8.27 5.80 -16.02
C PHE A 219 7.24 4.72 -15.65
N TYR A 220 5.94 4.98 -15.80
CA TYR A 220 4.93 3.93 -15.67
C TYR A 220 5.03 2.86 -16.76
N ASP A 221 5.55 3.20 -17.94
CA ASP A 221 5.72 2.27 -19.07
C ASP A 221 7.06 1.49 -19.02
N TYR A 222 7.62 1.33 -17.82
CA TYR A 222 8.86 0.60 -17.56
C TYR A 222 8.61 -0.70 -16.77
N ILE A 223 9.18 -1.81 -17.24
CA ILE A 223 8.94 -3.13 -16.63
C ILE A 223 9.47 -3.27 -15.19
N GLY A 224 10.48 -2.48 -14.79
CA GLY A 224 10.98 -2.51 -13.41
C GLY A 224 9.91 -2.06 -12.40
N ASN A 225 8.92 -1.29 -12.86
CA ASN A 225 7.80 -0.86 -12.04
C ASN A 225 6.64 -1.89 -12.00
N ASN A 226 6.73 -3.00 -12.71
CA ASN A 226 5.71 -4.05 -12.69
C ASN A 226 5.85 -4.92 -11.42
N PRO A 227 4.83 -4.99 -10.54
CA PRO A 227 4.92 -5.71 -9.26
C PRO A 227 5.09 -7.23 -9.42
N ALA A 228 4.84 -7.77 -10.62
CA ALA A 228 5.04 -9.19 -10.93
C ALA A 228 6.48 -9.55 -11.35
N LYS A 229 7.47 -8.67 -11.11
CA LYS A 229 8.90 -8.89 -11.41
C LYS A 229 9.79 -9.13 -10.18
N GLY A 230 9.21 -9.10 -8.98
CA GLY A 230 9.92 -9.35 -7.72
C GLY A 230 10.40 -10.79 -7.53
N GLY A 231 10.82 -11.09 -6.30
CA GLY A 231 11.16 -12.45 -5.85
C GLY A 231 11.02 -12.56 -4.35
N LEU A 232 10.59 -13.73 -3.85
CA LEU A 232 10.20 -13.92 -2.44
C LEU A 232 11.25 -13.46 -1.42
N PHE A 233 12.54 -13.64 -1.73
CA PHE A 233 13.66 -13.29 -0.85
C PHE A 233 14.46 -12.07 -1.31
N ARG A 234 13.94 -11.32 -2.28
CA ARG A 234 14.50 -10.01 -2.66
C ARG A 234 13.82 -8.96 -1.80
N ALA A 235 14.37 -8.74 -0.60
CA ALA A 235 13.83 -7.81 0.37
C ALA A 235 14.30 -6.38 0.10
N GLY A 236 13.53 -5.40 0.60
CA GLY A 236 13.84 -3.97 0.49
C GLY A 236 13.00 -3.24 -0.56
N SER A 237 13.39 -1.99 -0.82
CA SER A 237 12.75 -1.11 -1.80
C SER A 237 13.00 -1.59 -3.24
N MET A 238 12.27 -1.03 -4.19
CA MET A 238 12.54 -1.25 -5.61
C MET A 238 13.89 -0.62 -5.99
N ASP A 239 14.26 0.49 -5.35
CA ASP A 239 15.53 1.19 -5.56
C ASP A 239 16.76 0.35 -5.19
N ASN A 240 16.63 -0.55 -4.20
CA ASN A 240 17.69 -1.51 -3.89
C ASN A 240 17.92 -2.53 -5.01
N GLY A 241 16.96 -2.68 -5.93
CA GLY A 241 17.02 -3.59 -7.06
C GLY A 241 17.64 -2.96 -8.30
N ASP A 242 16.97 -1.97 -8.89
CA ASP A 242 17.36 -1.32 -10.15
C ASP A 242 17.97 0.08 -9.98
N GLY A 243 18.04 0.60 -8.76
CA GLY A 243 18.59 1.93 -8.43
C GLY A 243 17.53 3.02 -8.37
N ILE A 244 17.94 4.22 -7.94
CA ILE A 244 17.07 5.42 -7.94
C ILE A 244 17.05 5.99 -9.35
N ALA A 245 15.86 6.25 -9.89
CA ALA A 245 15.69 6.81 -11.22
C ALA A 245 16.13 8.28 -11.24
N VAL A 246 16.92 8.67 -12.25
CA VAL A 246 17.52 10.02 -12.35
C VAL A 246 16.86 10.89 -13.42
N GLY A 247 16.44 10.29 -14.53
CA GLY A 247 15.84 11.03 -15.64
C GLY A 247 15.61 10.16 -16.87
N TRP A 248 14.75 10.62 -17.78
CA TRP A 248 14.42 9.89 -19.00
C TRP A 248 15.36 10.23 -20.15
N LEU A 249 15.95 9.21 -20.76
CA LEU A 249 16.87 9.36 -21.92
C LEU A 249 16.15 9.55 -23.27
N GLY A 250 14.83 9.73 -23.26
CA GLY A 250 14.01 9.84 -24.47
C GLY A 250 13.57 8.50 -25.06
N HIS A 251 12.84 8.57 -26.17
CA HIS A 251 12.33 7.40 -26.88
C HIS A 251 13.30 6.95 -27.98
N PRO A 252 13.85 5.73 -27.91
CA PRO A 252 14.74 5.23 -28.96
C PRO A 252 13.95 4.82 -30.20
N VAL A 253 14.39 5.26 -31.37
CA VAL A 253 13.86 4.84 -32.68
C VAL A 253 14.94 4.06 -33.41
N PHE A 254 14.66 2.80 -33.72
CA PHE A 254 15.61 1.92 -34.39
C PHE A 254 15.27 1.82 -35.87
N ARG A 255 16.28 1.87 -36.73
CA ARG A 255 16.12 1.76 -38.17
C ARG A 255 17.11 0.78 -38.77
N ASP A 256 16.69 0.05 -39.80
CA ASP A 256 17.61 -0.74 -40.61
C ASP A 256 18.37 0.11 -41.63
N LYS A 257 19.22 -0.55 -42.43
CA LYS A 257 20.01 0.12 -43.48
C LYS A 257 19.16 0.71 -44.60
N GLU A 258 17.91 0.25 -44.76
CA GLU A 258 16.92 0.79 -45.69
C GLU A 258 16.10 1.95 -45.09
N GLY A 259 16.32 2.29 -43.81
CA GLY A 259 15.62 3.35 -43.11
C GLY A 259 14.24 2.96 -42.57
N ARG A 260 13.87 1.68 -42.61
CA ARG A 260 12.60 1.18 -42.05
C ARG A 260 12.69 1.12 -40.53
N GLU A 261 11.64 1.56 -39.85
CA GLU A 261 11.56 1.51 -38.39
C GLU A 261 11.40 0.06 -37.88
N LEU A 262 12.14 -0.28 -36.83
CA LEU A 262 12.14 -1.59 -36.18
C LEU A 262 11.63 -1.47 -34.74
N PHE A 263 11.06 -2.56 -34.21
CA PHE A 263 10.44 -2.56 -32.88
C PHE A 263 11.00 -3.69 -32.01
N VAL A 264 11.55 -3.32 -30.86
CA VAL A 264 11.99 -4.33 -29.87
C VAL A 264 10.77 -5.03 -29.29
N ARG A 265 10.75 -6.37 -29.36
CA ARG A 265 9.74 -7.15 -28.63
C ARG A 265 9.91 -6.96 -27.13
N ARG A 266 8.88 -6.45 -26.44
CA ARG A 266 8.86 -6.29 -24.98
C ARG A 266 8.92 -7.62 -24.24
N MET A 267 9.59 -7.63 -23.09
CA MET A 267 9.68 -8.79 -22.20
C MET A 267 8.31 -9.12 -21.57
N PRO A 268 7.77 -10.35 -21.75
CA PRO A 268 6.60 -10.82 -21.02
C PRO A 268 6.89 -10.99 -19.52
N THR A 269 5.86 -10.79 -18.70
CA THR A 269 5.97 -10.85 -17.23
C THR A 269 6.62 -12.13 -16.69
N PHE A 270 6.25 -13.30 -17.24
CA PHE A 270 6.75 -14.61 -16.79
C PHE A 270 8.25 -14.83 -16.97
N LEU A 271 8.90 -14.14 -17.91
CA LEU A 271 10.28 -14.44 -18.28
C LEU A 271 11.27 -13.70 -17.37
N LYS A 272 12.25 -14.44 -16.85
CA LYS A 272 13.38 -13.86 -16.08
C LYS A 272 14.49 -13.34 -16.99
N HIS A 273 14.67 -13.98 -18.15
CA HIS A 273 15.58 -13.57 -19.20
C HIS A 273 14.82 -13.60 -20.52
N PHE A 274 15.06 -12.62 -21.40
CA PHE A 274 14.39 -12.54 -22.69
C PHE A 274 15.38 -12.14 -23.77
N ARG A 275 15.27 -12.78 -24.94
CA ARG A 275 16.15 -12.48 -26.07
C ARG A 275 15.69 -11.20 -26.76
N LEU A 276 16.67 -10.49 -27.32
CA LEU A 276 16.41 -9.34 -28.18
C LEU A 276 15.88 -9.84 -29.53
N PHE A 277 14.71 -9.35 -29.91
CA PHE A 277 14.10 -9.52 -31.22
C PHE A 277 13.72 -8.14 -31.74
N TRP A 278 13.95 -7.91 -33.04
CA TRP A 278 13.72 -6.67 -33.77
C TRP A 278 12.68 -6.88 -34.87
#